data_AF-A0A358APG9-F1
#
_entry.id   AF-A0A358APG9-F1
#
_cell.length_a   1.000
_cell.length_b   1.000
_cell.length_c   1.000
_cell.angle_alpha   90.00
_cell.angle_beta   90.00
_cell.angle_gamma   90.00
#
_symmetry.space_group_name_H-M   'P 1'
#
loop_
_entity.id
_entity.type
_entity.pdbx_description
1 polymer ?
#
loop_
_entity_poly.entity_id
_entity_poly.type
_entity_poly.pdbx_seq_one_letter_code
_entity_poly.pdbx_strand_id
1 'polypeptide(L)'
;MKITDIRIRKINATGKMKAIVSITFDDMFVVHDMKIIEGASGLFIAMPSRKTLSGEYKDIAHPINSETRDLIQTVILENYAKLPDEEEVPLPVPKIPVMQGEF
;
A
#
# COMPACT_ATOMS: atom_id res chain seq x y z
N MET A 1 -15.16 16.48 4.46
CA MET A 1 -14.69 15.34 3.66
C MET A 1 -14.48 14.18 4.60
N LYS A 2 -15.11 13.04 4.32
CA LYS A 2 -14.97 11.79 5.08
C LYS A 2 -14.21 10.77 4.23
N ILE A 3 -13.38 9.97 4.88
CA ILE A 3 -12.80 8.78 4.26
C ILE A 3 -13.81 7.65 4.44
N THR A 4 -14.32 7.10 3.35
CA THR A 4 -15.39 6.10 3.37
C THR A 4 -14.93 4.69 3.03
N ASP A 5 -13.83 4.54 2.29
CA ASP A 5 -13.19 3.24 2.02
C ASP A 5 -11.67 3.38 2.02
N ILE A 6 -10.97 2.35 2.50
CA ILE A 6 -9.51 2.23 2.47
C ILE A 6 -9.16 0.82 2.03
N ARG A 7 -8.41 0.74 0.93
CA ARG A 7 -7.87 -0.52 0.40
C ARG A 7 -6.37 -0.51 0.52
N ILE A 8 -5.82 -1.51 1.19
CA ILE A 8 -4.39 -1.64 1.45
C ILE A 8 -3.92 -2.98 0.93
N ARG A 9 -2.86 -2.96 0.15
CA ARG A 9 -2.15 -4.17 -0.29
C ARG A 9 -0.75 -4.14 0.30
N LYS A 10 -0.48 -5.03 1.25
CA LYS A 10 0.86 -5.19 1.84
C LYS A 10 1.86 -5.66 0.78
N ILE A 11 3.11 -5.31 0.99
CA ILE A 11 4.22 -5.69 0.12
C ILE A 11 5.27 -6.34 0.99
N ASN A 12 5.42 -7.66 0.85
CA ASN A 12 6.45 -8.45 1.51
C ASN A 12 7.80 -8.27 0.81
N ALA A 13 8.34 -7.06 0.87
CA ALA A 13 9.68 -6.75 0.36
C ALA A 13 10.53 -6.11 1.45
N THR A 14 11.83 -6.42 1.45
CA THR A 14 12.84 -5.83 2.37
C THR A 14 13.04 -4.32 2.16
N GLY A 15 12.36 -3.72 1.18
CA GLY A 15 12.44 -2.30 0.88
C GLY A 15 11.72 -1.41 1.89
N LYS A 16 11.89 -0.09 1.69
CA LYS A 16 11.21 0.94 2.48
C LYS A 16 9.70 0.97 2.23
N MET A 17 9.22 0.53 1.07
CA MET A 17 7.80 0.53 0.76
C MET A 17 7.14 -0.72 1.35
N LYS A 18 6.15 -0.52 2.23
CA LYS A 18 5.46 -1.59 2.96
C LYS A 18 4.08 -1.93 2.40
N ALA A 19 3.42 -0.97 1.78
CA ALA A 19 2.11 -1.19 1.16
C ALA A 19 1.80 -0.15 0.09
N ILE A 20 0.87 -0.52 -0.79
CA ILE A 20 0.16 0.40 -1.68
C ILE A 20 -1.25 0.58 -1.14
N VAL A 21 -1.74 1.82 -1.19
CA VAL A 21 -3.01 2.25 -0.59
C VAL A 21 -3.85 2.96 -1.63
N SER A 22 -5.16 2.70 -1.60
CA SER A 22 -6.19 3.52 -2.25
C SER A 22 -7.20 3.99 -1.22
N ILE A 23 -7.63 5.24 -1.33
CA ILE A 23 -8.55 5.87 -0.40
C ILE A 23 -9.74 6.44 -1.16
N THR A 24 -10.96 6.21 -0.64
CA THR A 24 -12.19 6.78 -1.17
C THR A 24 -12.71 7.85 -0.22
N PHE A 25 -13.00 9.02 -0.76
CA PHE A 25 -13.59 10.15 -0.07
C PHE A 25 -15.07 10.29 -0.43
N ASP A 26 -15.89 10.44 0.60
CA ASP A 26 -17.33 10.71 0.51
C ASP A 26 -18.09 9.78 -0.46
N ASP A 27 -17.64 8.52 -0.63
CA ASP A 27 -18.18 7.54 -1.60
C ASP A 27 -18.20 8.02 -3.06
N MET A 28 -17.39 9.02 -3.38
CA MET A 28 -17.49 9.75 -4.65
C MET A 28 -16.15 9.90 -5.37
N PHE A 29 -15.03 9.95 -4.63
CA PHE A 29 -13.73 10.23 -5.22
C PHE A 29 -12.66 9.32 -4.67
N VAL A 30 -11.91 8.64 -5.55
CA VAL A 30 -10.85 7.72 -5.17
C VAL A 30 -9.49 8.27 -5.56
N VAL A 31 -8.52 8.16 -4.64
CA VAL A 31 -7.10 8.39 -4.91
C VAL A 31 -6.37 7.07 -4.80
N HIS A 32 -5.73 6.69 -5.90
CA HIS A 32 -4.91 5.48 -5.99
C HIS A 32 -3.42 5.79 -5.79
N ASP A 33 -2.62 4.73 -5.65
CA ASP A 33 -1.15 4.76 -5.66
C ASP A 33 -0.50 5.60 -4.55
N MET A 34 -1.18 5.75 -3.42
CA MET A 34 -0.54 6.16 -2.16
C MET A 34 0.32 5.01 -1.64
N LYS A 35 1.36 5.32 -0.87
CA LYS A 35 2.30 4.30 -0.36
C LYS A 35 2.54 4.47 1.12
N ILE A 36 2.60 3.36 1.84
CA ILE A 36 3.12 3.33 3.22
C ILE A 36 4.62 3.09 3.12
N ILE A 37 5.40 4.04 3.62
CA ILE A 37 6.87 4.02 3.56
C ILE A 37 7.42 3.98 4.99
N GLU A 38 8.39 3.10 5.22
CA GLU A 38 9.22 3.08 6.42
C GLU A 38 10.38 4.07 6.27
N GLY A 39 10.33 5.14 7.06
CA GLY A 39 11.40 6.13 7.21
C GLY A 39 12.17 5.93 8.51
N ALA A 40 13.14 6.82 8.76
CA ALA A 40 13.96 6.78 9.98
C ALA A 40 13.14 7.03 11.26
N SER A 41 12.04 7.79 11.15
CA SER A 41 11.15 8.14 12.26
C SER A 41 9.88 7.30 12.31
N GLY A 42 9.84 6.16 11.60
CA GLY A 42 8.70 5.26 11.51
C GLY A 42 7.94 5.34 10.18
N LEU A 43 6.73 4.79 10.19
CA LEU A 43 5.88 4.69 9.01
C LEU A 43 5.23 6.05 8.68
N PHE A 44 5.20 6.40 7.40
CA PHE A 44 4.50 7.59 6.90
C PHE A 44 3.84 7.31 5.54
N ILE A 45 2.91 8.19 5.15
CA ILE A 45 2.22 8.08 3.88
C ILE A 45 2.88 8.97 2.83
N ALA A 46 3.35 8.35 1.75
CA ALA A 46 3.75 9.06 0.54
C ALA A 46 2.55 9.15 -0.42
N MET A 47 2.28 10.36 -0.89
CA MET A 47 1.22 10.64 -1.87
C MET A 47 1.57 10.07 -3.25
N PRO A 48 0.57 9.84 -4.13
CA PRO A 48 0.85 9.48 -5.51
C PRO A 48 1.62 10.61 -6.18
N SER A 49 2.75 10.29 -6.80
CA SER A 49 3.63 11.27 -7.42
C SER A 49 4.05 10.85 -8.81
N ARG A 50 4.30 11.84 -9.66
CA ARG A 50 4.79 11.64 -11.03
C ARG A 50 6.10 12.38 -11.22
N LYS A 51 7.03 11.74 -11.92
CA LYS A 51 8.27 12.38 -12.35
C LYS A 51 7.95 13.38 -13.47
N THR A 52 8.35 14.63 -13.25
CA THR A 52 8.23 15.73 -14.22
C THR A 52 9.33 15.65 -15.28
N LEU A 53 9.22 16.46 -16.33
CA LEU A 53 10.24 16.55 -17.39
C LEU A 53 11.59 17.07 -16.86
N SER A 54 11.59 17.88 -15.80
CA SER A 54 12.81 18.33 -15.11
C SER A 54 13.45 17.24 -14.24
N GLY A 55 12.78 16.09 -14.08
CA GLY A 55 13.25 14.97 -13.27
C GLY A 55 12.81 15.01 -11.81
N GLU A 56 12.16 16.07 -11.36
CA GLU A 56 11.59 16.19 -10.02
C GLU A 56 10.31 15.35 -9.88
N TYR A 57 10.07 14.79 -8.70
CA TYR A 57 8.80 14.17 -8.37
C TYR A 57 7.84 15.21 -7.81
N LYS A 58 6.64 15.28 -8.36
CA LYS A 58 5.55 16.10 -7.82
C LYS A 58 4.36 15.23 -7.49
N ASP A 59 3.76 15.52 -6.34
CA ASP A 59 2.54 14.86 -5.92
C ASP A 59 1.40 15.22 -6.88
N ILE A 60 0.70 14.19 -7.34
CA ILE A 60 -0.48 14.29 -8.20
C ILE A 60 -1.70 14.70 -7.36
N ALA A 61 -1.80 14.16 -6.16
CA ALA A 61 -2.83 14.50 -5.18
C ALA A 61 -2.17 14.69 -3.81
N HIS A 62 -2.48 15.79 -3.13
CA HIS A 62 -1.94 16.05 -1.79
C HIS A 62 -2.93 16.86 -0.95
N PRO A 63 -2.98 16.64 0.37
CA PRO A 63 -3.74 17.49 1.27
C PRO A 63 -3.13 18.90 1.32
N ILE A 64 -3.98 19.92 1.37
CA ILE A 64 -3.56 21.33 1.40
C ILE A 64 -3.02 21.73 2.78
N ASN A 65 -3.66 21.25 3.85
CA ASN A 65 -3.34 21.61 5.23
C ASN A 65 -2.86 20.40 6.05
N SER A 66 -2.21 20.68 7.19
CA SER A 66 -1.66 19.66 8.09
C SER A 66 -2.75 18.80 8.71
N GLU A 67 -3.87 19.38 9.12
CA GLU A 67 -4.99 18.64 9.72
C GLU A 67 -5.49 17.51 8.81
N THR A 68 -5.68 17.80 7.52
CA THR A 68 -6.11 16.78 6.54
C THR A 68 -5.01 15.75 6.29
N ARG A 69 -3.73 16.16 6.30
CA ARG A 69 -2.59 15.24 6.20
C ARG A 69 -2.58 14.26 7.38
N ASP A 70 -2.73 14.77 8.59
CA ASP A 70 -2.68 13.99 9.82
C ASP A 70 -3.87 13.04 9.92
N LEU A 71 -5.06 13.48 9.50
CA LEU A 71 -6.25 12.63 9.37
C LEU A 71 -6.00 11.46 8.41
N ILE A 72 -5.56 11.75 7.19
CA ILE A 72 -5.31 10.71 6.17
C ILE A 72 -4.24 9.72 6.66
N GLN A 73 -3.14 10.23 7.23
CA GLN A 73 -2.06 9.38 7.73
C GLN A 73 -2.53 8.48 8.87
N THR A 74 -3.21 9.05 9.87
CA THR A 74 -3.69 8.30 11.04
C THR A 74 -4.62 7.17 10.60
N VAL A 75 -5.66 7.48 9.81
CA VAL A 75 -6.66 6.48 9.43
C VAL A 75 -6.04 5.37 8.57
N ILE A 76 -5.11 5.68 7.65
CA ILE A 76 -4.43 4.65 6.85
C ILE A 76 -3.56 3.75 7.73
N LEU A 77 -2.73 4.33 8.60
CA LEU A 77 -1.81 3.56 9.44
C LEU A 77 -2.55 2.69 10.45
N GLU A 78 -3.66 3.17 11.01
CA GLU A 78 -4.53 2.36 11.89
C GLU A 78 -5.14 1.16 11.15
N ASN A 79 -5.59 1.34 9.90
CA ASN A 79 -6.10 0.23 9.09
C ASN A 79 -4.98 -0.74 8.70
N TYR A 80 -3.79 -0.24 8.37
CA TYR A 80 -2.63 -1.07 8.06
C TYR A 80 -2.23 -1.97 9.24
N ALA A 81 -2.21 -1.43 10.46
CA ALA A 81 -1.84 -2.16 11.67
C ALA A 81 -2.83 -3.28 12.04
N LYS A 82 -4.08 -3.20 11.59
CA LYS A 82 -5.11 -4.22 11.82
C LYS A 82 -5.04 -5.38 10.83
N LEU A 83 -4.35 -5.21 9.71
CA LEU A 83 -4.22 -6.25 8.71
C LEU A 83 -3.23 -7.30 9.18
N PRO A 84 -3.52 -8.60 9.02
CA PRO A 84 -2.53 -9.64 9.24
C PRO A 84 -1.35 -9.39 8.30
N ASP A 85 -0.15 -9.77 8.72
CA ASP A 85 0.93 -9.92 7.74
C ASP A 85 0.51 -11.05 6.80
N GLU A 86 0.64 -10.83 5.49
CA GLU A 86 0.41 -11.92 4.54
C GLU A 86 1.49 -12.96 4.84
N GLU A 87 1.15 -14.01 5.59
CA GLU A 87 1.97 -15.23 5.64
C GLU A 87 2.19 -15.66 4.19
N GLU A 88 3.45 -15.95 3.83
CA GLU A 88 3.80 -16.50 2.53
C GLU A 88 2.87 -17.67 2.23
N VAL A 89 1.90 -17.49 1.34
CA VAL A 89 1.11 -18.61 0.84
C VAL A 89 2.13 -19.50 0.14
N PRO A 90 2.45 -20.69 0.68
CA PRO A 90 3.44 -21.54 0.03
C PRO A 90 2.87 -21.86 -1.35
N LEU A 91 3.65 -21.59 -2.39
CA LEU A 91 3.26 -22.00 -3.74
C LEU A 91 2.88 -23.48 -3.67
N PRO A 92 1.72 -23.88 -4.21
CA PRO A 92 1.35 -25.29 -4.21
C PRO A 92 2.49 -26.07 -4.88
N VAL A 93 3.15 -26.93 -4.10
CA VAL A 93 4.23 -27.76 -4.61
C VAL A 93 3.65 -28.55 -5.80
N PRO A 94 4.22 -28.43 -7.00
CA PRO A 94 3.75 -29.21 -8.13
C PRO A 94 3.80 -30.68 -7.72
N LYS A 95 2.65 -31.37 -7.75
CA LYS A 95 2.62 -32.82 -7.60
C LYS A 95 3.36 -33.39 -8.80
N ILE A 96 4.64 -33.67 -8.66
CA ILE A 96 5.38 -34.47 -9.63
C ILE A 96 4.64 -35.80 -9.68
N PRO A 97 4.07 -36.20 -10.83
CA PRO A 97 3.50 -37.53 -10.95
C PRO A 97 4.64 -38.50 -10.69
N VAL A 98 4.58 -39.22 -9.58
CA VAL A 98 5.43 -40.39 -9.39
C VAL A 98 5.04 -41.31 -10.54
N MET A 99 5.92 -41.44 -11.54
CA MET A 99 5.80 -42.52 -12.50
C MET A 99 5.86 -43.81 -11.67
N GLN A 100 4.69 -44.37 -11.41
CA GLN A 100 4.58 -45.70 -10.85
C GLN A 100 5.30 -46.59 -11.85
N GLY A 101 6.38 -47.20 -11.38
CA GLY A 101 7.16 -48.12 -12.18
C GLY A 101 6.26 -49.23 -12.67
N GLU A 102 6.05 -49.26 -13.97
CA GLU A 102 5.67 -50.47 -14.68
C GLU A 102 6.79 -50.75 -15.67
N PHE A 103 7.58 -51.76 -15.30
CA PHE A 103 8.42 -52.67 -16.09
C PHE A 103 9.34 -52.11 -17.18
#